data_AF-F0YG05-F1
#
_entry.id   AF-F0YG05-F1
#
_cell.length_a   1.000
_cell.length_b   1.000
_cell.length_c   1.000
_cell.angle_alpha   90.00
_cell.angle_beta   90.00
_cell.angle_gamma   90.00
#
_symmetry.space_group_name_H-M   'P 1'
#
loop_
_entity.id
_entity.type
_entity.pdbx_description
1 polymer ?
#
loop_
_entity_poly.entity_id
_entity_poly.type
_entity_poly.pdbx_seq_one_letter_code
_entity_poly.pdbx_strand_id
1 'polypeptide(L)' 'LFAKWTRGATGYPFVDAGMRQLAAEGRMPHLLRQLCAAFLVRDLRVPWRWGAEWFEAHLLDHAPDANYGNWGY' A
#
# COMPACT_ATOMS: atom_id res chain seq x y z
N LEU A 1 3.08 -0.62 -13.77
CA LEU A 1 1.94 -1.01 -12.89
C LEU A 1 2.03 -0.36 -11.52
N PHE A 2 3.17 -0.45 -10.83
CA PHE A 2 3.40 0.22 -9.54
C PHE A 2 3.01 1.71 -9.51
N ALA A 3 3.41 2.51 -10.51
CA ALA A 3 3.06 3.94 -10.56
C ALA A 3 1.54 4.22 -10.64
N LYS A 4 0.73 3.27 -11.16
CA LYS A 4 -0.73 3.40 -11.13
C LYS A 4 -1.28 3.09 -9.75
N TRP A 5 -0.70 2.10 -9.07
CA TRP A 5 -1.04 1.76 -7.68
C TRP A 5 -0.69 2.91 -6.72
N THR A 6 0.50 3.49 -6.80
CA THR A 6 0.89 4.62 -5.94
C THR A 6 0.00 5.85 -6.11
N ARG A 7 -0.56 6.07 -7.31
CA ARG A 7 -1.48 7.17 -7.62
C ARG A 7 -2.96 6.85 -7.38
N GLY A 8 -3.30 5.61 -7.03
CA GLY A 8 -4.69 5.13 -6.96
C GLY A 8 -5.43 5.28 -8.29
N ALA A 9 -4.83 4.79 -9.37
CA ALA A 9 -5.38 4.79 -10.73
C ALA A 9 -5.34 3.38 -11.35
N THR A 10 -5.65 2.37 -10.53
CA THR A 10 -5.66 0.95 -10.89
C THR A 10 -6.96 0.52 -11.55
N GLY A 11 -8.05 1.28 -11.35
CA GLY A 11 -9.39 0.93 -11.80
C GLY A 11 -10.18 0.11 -10.77
N TYR A 12 -9.60 -0.18 -9.60
CA TYR A 12 -10.23 -0.90 -8.51
C TYR A 12 -10.62 0.10 -7.39
N PRO A 13 -11.92 0.39 -7.19
CA PRO A 13 -12.35 1.52 -6.35
C PRO A 13 -11.78 1.51 -4.93
N PHE A 14 -11.72 0.35 -4.27
CA PHE A 14 -11.20 0.24 -2.90
C PHE A 14 -9.69 0.47 -2.82
N VAL A 15 -8.91 -0.10 -3.75
CA VAL A 15 -7.47 0.10 -3.82
C VAL A 15 -7.18 1.56 -4.16
N ASP A 16 -7.89 2.12 -5.13
CA ASP A 16 -7.71 3.50 -5.57
C ASP A 16 -8.05 4.50 -4.45
N ALA A 17 -9.14 4.27 -3.72
CA ALA A 17 -9.50 5.08 -2.56
C ALA A 17 -8.45 4.99 -1.45
N GLY A 18 -7.98 3.78 -1.12
CA GLY A 18 -6.94 3.58 -0.12
C GLY A 18 -5.64 4.30 -0.47
N MET A 19 -5.14 4.10 -1.69
CA MET A 19 -3.88 4.71 -2.11
C MET A 19 -3.94 6.23 -2.16
N ARG A 20 -5.09 6.81 -2.55
CA ARG A 20 -5.31 8.26 -2.47
C ARG A 20 -5.41 8.76 -1.02
N GLN A 21 -6.10 8.03 -0.14
CA GLN A 21 -6.20 8.36 1.28
C GLN A 21 -4.81 8.37 1.93
N LEU A 22 -3.98 7.35 1.67
CA LEU A 22 -2.61 7.29 2.18
C LEU A 22 -1.78 8.47 1.70
N ALA A 23 -1.84 8.79 0.40
CA ALA A 23 -1.07 9.90 -0.16
C ALA A 23 -1.51 11.28 0.37
N ALA A 24 -2.79 11.45 0.70
CA ALA A 24 -3.33 12.73 1.15
C ALA A 24 -3.25 12.92 2.67
N GLU A 25 -3.51 11.88 3.46
CA GLU A 25 -3.67 11.97 4.91
C GLU A 25 -2.55 11.28 5.69
N GLY A 26 -1.74 10.45 5.03
CA GLY A 26 -0.69 9.66 5.67
C GLY A 26 -1.20 8.60 6.65
N ARG A 27 -2.49 8.26 6.58
CA ARG A 27 -3.14 7.25 7.41
C ARG A 27 -4.09 6.41 6.57
N MET A 28 -4.19 5.13 6.93
CA MET A 28 -5.08 4.19 6.27
C MET A 28 -5.55 3.14 7.29
N PRO A 29 -6.82 2.70 7.28
CA PRO A 29 -7.27 1.58 8.11
C PRO A 29 -6.44 0.31 7.85
N HIS A 30 -6.17 -0.46 8.90
CA HIS A 30 -5.29 -1.65 8.80
C HIS A 30 -5.79 -2.67 7.76
N LEU A 31 -7.09 -2.93 7.69
CA LEU A 31 -7.68 -3.81 6.68
C LEU A 31 -7.41 -3.31 5.26
N LEU A 32 -7.51 -2.00 5.04
CA LEU A 32 -7.30 -1.40 3.72
C LEU A 32 -5.81 -1.44 3.32
N ARG A 33 -4.90 -1.35 4.30
CA ARG A 33 -3.46 -1.58 4.09
C ARG A 33 -3.20 -3.00 3.56
N GLN A 34 -3.77 -4.00 4.23
CA GLN A 34 -3.65 -5.41 3.81
C GLN A 34 -4.24 -5.64 2.42
N LEU A 35 -5.39 -5.04 2.13
CA LEU A 35 -6.05 -5.15 0.82
C LEU A 35 -5.19 -4.54 -0.31
N CYS A 36 -4.66 -3.34 -0.09
CA CYS A 36 -3.78 -2.67 -1.07
C CYS A 36 -2.45 -3.42 -1.25
N ALA A 37 -1.90 -3.98 -0.18
CA ALA A 37 -0.68 -4.78 -0.21
C ALA A 37 -0.87 -6.11 -0.95
N ALA A 38 -1.94 -6.84 -0.64
CA ALA A 38 -2.30 -8.09 -1.32
C ALA A 38 -2.52 -7.85 -2.82
N PHE A 39 -3.21 -6.76 -3.19
CA PHE A 39 -3.41 -6.41 -4.59
C PHE A 39 -2.10 -6.13 -5.34
N LEU A 40 -1.16 -5.43 -4.70
CA LEU A 40 0.14 -5.13 -5.30
C LEU A 40 0.93 -6.41 -5.61
N VAL A 41 0.95 -7.37 -4.69
CA VAL A 41 1.74 -8.60 -4.81
C VAL A 41 1.03 -9.64 -5.67
N ARG A 42 -0.27 -9.88 -5.45
CA ARG A 42 -1.02 -10.97 -6.07
C ARG A 42 -1.53 -10.60 -7.46
N ASP A 43 -2.14 -9.43 -7.60
CA ASP A 43 -2.77 -9.02 -8.86
C ASP A 43 -1.80 -8.31 -9.78
N LEU A 44 -1.00 -7.36 -9.25
CA LEU A 44 -0.03 -6.61 -10.07
C LEU A 44 1.32 -7.32 -10.22
N ARG A 45 1.58 -8.38 -9.45
CA ARG A 45 2.84 -9.14 -9.43
C ARG A 45 4.08 -8.26 -9.26
N VAL A 46 3.95 -7.19 -8.45
CA VAL A 46 5.05 -6.29 -8.11
C VAL A 46 5.73 -6.80 -6.84
N PRO A 47 7.07 -6.72 -6.72
CA PRO A 47 7.77 -7.09 -5.50
C PRO A 47 7.24 -6.34 -4.28
N TRP A 48 6.94 -7.06 -3.21
CA TRP A 48 6.36 -6.51 -1.98
C TRP A 48 7.21 -5.38 -1.37
N ARG A 49 8.54 -5.43 -1.54
CA ARG A 49 9.47 -4.43 -1.01
C ARG A 49 9.15 -3.01 -1.49
N TRP A 50 8.69 -2.86 -2.73
CA TRP A 50 8.32 -1.56 -3.29
C TRP A 50 7.08 -0.99 -2.59
N GLY A 51 6.14 -1.86 -2.23
CA GLY A 51 4.98 -1.49 -1.43
C GLY A 51 5.35 -1.13 0.01
N ALA A 52 6.26 -1.90 0.61
CA ALA A 52 6.78 -1.62 1.95
C ALA A 52 7.48 -0.26 2.03
N GLU A 53 8.38 0.05 1.09
CA GLU A 53 9.05 1.34 0.97
C GLU A 53 8.05 2.50 0.73
N TRP A 54 7.02 2.27 -0.09
CA TRP A 54 5.97 3.26 -0.29
C TRP A 54 5.19 3.54 1.01
N PHE A 55 4.87 2.50 1.77
CA PHE A 55 4.16 2.62 3.04
C PHE A 55 5.03 3.29 4.10
N GLU A 56 6.33 3.00 4.13
CA GLU A 56 7.30 3.70 4.98
C GLU A 56 7.37 5.20 4.69
N ALA A 57 7.34 5.59 3.42
CA ALA A 57 7.40 7.00 3.04
C ALA A 57 6.11 7.80 3.33
N HIS A 58 4.95 7.15 3.53
CA HIS A 58 3.66 7.83 3.63
C HIS A 58 2.89 7.59 4.93
N LEU A 59 3.10 6.47 5.62
CA LEU A 59 2.40 6.21 6.87
C LEU A 59 2.98 7.04 8.01
N LEU A 60 2.16 7.89 8.61
CA LEU A 60 2.53 8.67 9.79
C LEU A 60 2.72 7.80 11.03
N ASP A 61 2.06 6.65 11.08
CA ASP A 61 2.18 5.63 12.13
C ASP A 61 3.12 4.49 11.73
N HIS A 62 4.07 4.76 10.83
CA HIS A 62 5.02 3.74 10.38
C HIS A 62 5.86 3.21 11.55
N ALA A 63 5.90 1.88 11.67
CA ALA A 63 6.81 1.14 12.52
C ALA A 63 7.54 0.10 11.63
N PRO A 64 8.89 0.14 11.52
CA PRO A 64 9.64 -0.69 10.57
C PRO A 64 9.39 -2.20 10.73
N ASP A 65 9.40 -2.69 11.97
CA ASP A 65 9.13 -4.07 12.33
C ASP A 65 7.74 -4.53 11.87
N ALA A 66 6.71 -3.74 12.19
CA ALA A 66 5.34 -4.05 11.82
C ALA A 66 5.10 -3.92 10.31
N ASN A 67 5.70 -2.93 9.63
CA ASN A 67 5.52 -2.75 8.19
C ASN A 67 6.17 -3.89 7.43
N TYR A 68 7.48 -4.06 7.54
CA TYR A 68 8.21 -5.07 6.78
C TYR A 68 7.77 -6.49 7.15
N GLY A 69 7.42 -6.74 8.42
CA GLY A 69 6.86 -8.01 8.86
C GLY A 69 5.52 -8.34 8.20
N ASN A 70 4.61 -7.37 8.08
CA ASN A 70 3.30 -7.58 7.44
C ASN A 70 3.38 -7.74 5.92
N TRP A 71 4.41 -7.19 5.26
CA TRP A 71 4.61 -7.36 3.81
C TRP A 71 5.38 -8.62 3.43
N GLY A 72 6.23 -9.13 4.33
CA GLY A 72 7.08 -10.30 4.10
C GLY A 72 6.46 -11.64 4.50
N TYR A 73 5.28 -11.63 5.13
CA TYR A 73 4.52 -12.81 5.53
C TYR A 73 3.55 -13.25 4.42
#